data_AF-A0AAW1LV89-F1
#
_entry.id   AF-A0AAW1LV89-F1
#
_cell.length_a   1.000
_cell.length_b   1.000
_cell.length_c   1.000
_cell.angle_alpha   90.00
_cell.angle_beta   90.00
_cell.angle_gamma   90.00
#
_symmetry.space_group_name_H-M   'P 1'
#
loop_
_entity.id
_entity.type
_entity.pdbx_description
1 polymer ?
#
loop_
_entity_poly.entity_id
_entity_poly.type
_entity_poly.pdbx_seq_one_letter_code
_entity_poly.pdbx_strand_id
1 'polypeptide(L)'
;MNVSKAIDEIAKALDCGKGIVYSIRKEKENHLPISVQKTKQSKNTRLQIHNEHVQILGRCKVHSFFLRNIPPTLEMILSATSHDVAILNFSRSIFYGLFKDIALHLKKLERR
;
A
#
# COMPACT_ATOMS: atom_id res chain seq x y z
N MET A 1 -34.36 -21.13 -3.09
CA MET A 1 -35.39 -20.17 -3.57
C MET A 1 -35.09 -19.83 -5.02
N ASN A 2 -36.09 -19.92 -5.91
CA ASN A 2 -35.90 -19.54 -7.31
C ASN A 2 -35.87 -18.00 -7.39
N VAL A 3 -34.72 -17.46 -7.77
CA VAL A 3 -34.43 -16.02 -7.89
C VAL A 3 -35.50 -15.27 -8.67
N SER A 4 -36.06 -15.91 -9.72
CA SER A 4 -37.13 -15.33 -10.54
C SER A 4 -38.40 -15.02 -9.74
N LYS A 5 -38.81 -15.93 -8.83
CA LYS A 5 -40.00 -15.73 -8.00
C LYS A 5 -39.82 -14.57 -7.00
N ALA A 6 -38.62 -14.45 -6.43
CA ALA A 6 -38.30 -13.36 -5.51
C ALA A 6 -38.32 -11.99 -6.20
N ILE A 7 -37.83 -11.90 -7.44
CA ILE A 7 -37.86 -10.65 -8.22
C ILE A 7 -39.30 -10.25 -8.56
N ASP A 8 -40.16 -11.23 -8.84
CA ASP A 8 -41.58 -10.98 -9.13
C ASP A 8 -42.34 -10.47 -7.90
N GLU A 9 -42.05 -11.00 -6.71
CA GLU A 9 -42.63 -10.52 -5.45
C GLU A 9 -42.17 -9.09 -5.13
N ILE A 10 -40.87 -8.80 -5.31
CA ILE A 10 -40.30 -7.47 -5.06
C ILE A 10 -40.84 -6.43 -6.06
N ALA A 11 -40.94 -6.79 -7.34
CA ALA A 11 -41.48 -5.92 -8.38
C ALA A 11 -42.94 -5.54 -8.09
N LYS A 12 -43.75 -6.50 -7.62
CA LYS A 12 -45.14 -6.24 -7.20
C LYS A 12 -45.22 -5.39 -5.94
N ALA A 13 -44.35 -5.62 -4.95
CA ALA A 13 -44.36 -4.87 -3.70
C ALA A 13 -43.95 -3.40 -3.87
N LEU A 14 -43.04 -3.13 -4.81
CA LEU A 14 -42.51 -1.79 -5.08
C LEU A 14 -43.18 -1.08 -6.27
N ASP A 15 -44.17 -1.71 -6.90
CA ASP A 15 -44.83 -1.26 -8.13
C ASP A 15 -43.83 -0.78 -9.20
N CYS A 16 -42.77 -1.56 -9.38
CA CYS A 16 -41.65 -1.24 -10.27
C CYS A 16 -41.48 -2.33 -11.32
N GLY A 17 -41.02 -1.93 -12.52
CA GLY A 17 -40.67 -2.89 -13.55
C GLY A 17 -39.54 -3.82 -13.10
N LYS A 18 -39.62 -5.11 -13.47
CA LYS A 18 -38.59 -6.12 -13.12
C LYS A 18 -37.17 -5.67 -13.50
N GLY A 19 -37.04 -4.92 -14.61
CA GLY A 19 -35.77 -4.34 -15.06
C GLY A 19 -35.09 -3.45 -14.02
N ILE A 20 -35.85 -2.66 -13.26
CA ILE A 20 -35.32 -1.81 -12.18
C ILE A 20 -34.77 -2.67 -11.04
N VAL A 21 -35.47 -3.75 -10.68
CA VAL A 21 -35.01 -4.70 -9.65
C VAL A 21 -33.70 -5.39 -10.08
N TYR A 22 -33.58 -5.75 -11.36
CA TYR A 22 -32.33 -6.29 -11.92
C TYR A 22 -31.19 -5.25 -11.90
N SER A 23 -31.47 -4.00 -12.24
CA SER A 23 -30.47 -2.91 -12.22
C SER A 23 -29.96 -2.64 -10.80
N ILE A 24 -30.85 -2.53 -9.82
CA ILE A 24 -30.49 -2.35 -8.40
C ILE A 24 -29.67 -3.53 -7.88
N ARG A 25 -30.03 -4.76 -8.25
CA ARG A 25 -29.25 -5.94 -7.88
C ARG A 25 -27.86 -5.90 -8.49
N LYS A 26 -27.74 -5.55 -9.77
CA LYS A 26 -26.45 -5.41 -10.46
C LYS A 26 -25.59 -4.31 -9.82
N GLU A 27 -26.18 -3.18 -9.45
CA GLU A 27 -25.50 -2.13 -8.71
C GLU A 27 -25.04 -2.63 -7.34
N LYS A 28 -25.87 -3.36 -6.60
CA LYS A 28 -25.49 -3.93 -5.29
C LYS A 28 -24.37 -4.97 -5.38
N GLU A 29 -24.31 -5.77 -6.46
CA GLU A 29 -23.17 -6.65 -6.75
C GLU A 29 -21.91 -5.86 -7.07
N ASN A 30 -22.01 -4.69 -7.72
CA ASN A 30 -20.88 -3.80 -7.98
C ASN A 30 -20.46 -2.96 -6.75
N HIS A 31 -21.38 -2.72 -5.81
CA HIS A 31 -21.19 -1.94 -4.58
C HIS A 31 -21.05 -2.81 -3.32
N LEU A 32 -20.68 -4.08 -3.46
CA LEU A 32 -20.17 -4.87 -2.34
C LEU A 32 -19.10 -4.04 -1.60
N PRO A 33 -19.15 -3.93 -0.26
CA PRO A 33 -18.08 -3.26 0.49
C PRO A 33 -16.76 -3.91 0.08
N ILE A 34 -15.78 -3.06 -0.22
CA ILE A 34 -14.44 -3.44 -0.69
C ILE A 34 -13.86 -4.47 0.29
N SER A 35 -14.04 -5.74 -0.03
CA SER A 35 -13.37 -6.86 0.62
C SER A 35 -13.19 -7.96 -0.41
N VAL A 36 -12.36 -7.65 -1.42
CA VAL A 36 -11.21 -8.49 -1.78
C VAL A 36 -10.21 -7.51 -2.40
N GLN A 37 -9.09 -7.27 -1.72
CA GLN A 37 -7.90 -6.79 -2.41
C GLN A 37 -7.58 -7.84 -3.47
N LYS A 38 -8.07 -7.64 -4.70
CA LYS A 38 -7.52 -8.35 -5.85
C LYS A 38 -6.10 -7.84 -5.95
N THR A 39 -5.15 -8.60 -5.40
CA THR A 39 -3.74 -8.45 -5.68
C THR A 39 -3.57 -8.65 -7.18
N LYS A 40 -3.80 -7.59 -7.94
CA LYS A 40 -3.16 -7.45 -9.24
C LYS A 40 -1.69 -7.63 -8.90
N GLN A 41 -1.08 -8.71 -9.39
CA GLN A 41 0.36 -8.84 -9.40
C GLN A 41 0.87 -7.64 -10.19
N SER A 42 1.19 -6.57 -9.46
CA SER A 42 1.84 -5.41 -10.00
C SER A 42 3.22 -5.87 -10.39
N LYS A 43 3.47 -5.95 -11.70
CA LYS A 43 4.80 -6.13 -12.23
C LYS A 43 5.58 -4.88 -11.80
N ASN A 44 6.46 -5.06 -10.81
CA ASN A 44 7.37 -4.06 -10.21
C ASN A 44 6.82 -3.12 -9.13
N THR A 45 6.09 -3.64 -8.13
CA THR A 45 5.75 -2.87 -6.91
C THR A 45 6.93 -2.50 -6.02
N ARG A 46 8.13 -3.06 -6.18
CA ARG A 46 9.26 -2.76 -5.28
C ARG A 46 9.62 -1.28 -5.19
N LEU A 47 9.39 -0.50 -6.26
CA LEU A 47 9.72 0.92 -6.32
C LEU A 47 8.59 1.85 -5.83
N GLN A 48 7.38 1.32 -5.61
CA GLN A 48 6.20 2.14 -5.30
C GLN A 48 5.76 2.05 -3.83
N ILE A 49 6.44 1.26 -3.00
CA ILE A 49 5.96 0.90 -1.65
C ILE A 49 6.35 1.93 -0.58
N HIS A 50 7.29 2.83 -0.83
CA HIS A 50 7.76 3.76 0.20
C HIS A 50 7.69 5.22 -0.26
N ASN A 51 6.85 5.99 0.45
CA ASN A 51 6.66 7.42 0.30
C ASN A 51 8.04 8.12 0.23
N GLU A 52 8.25 8.97 -0.78
CA GLU A 52 9.54 9.64 -1.03
C GLU A 52 10.06 10.37 0.22
N HIS A 53 9.14 10.92 1.01
CA HIS A 53 9.42 11.54 2.30
C HIS A 53 10.19 10.63 3.27
N VAL A 54 9.81 9.35 3.34
CA VAL A 54 10.48 8.35 4.19
C VAL A 54 11.91 8.09 3.71
N GLN A 55 12.10 8.06 2.39
CA GLN A 55 13.43 7.81 1.82
C GLN A 55 14.38 8.98 2.09
N ILE A 56 13.86 10.22 2.00
CA ILE A 56 14.62 11.44 2.33
C ILE A 56 15.02 11.42 3.82
N LEU A 57 14.07 11.15 4.72
CA LEU A 57 14.35 11.04 6.15
C LEU A 57 15.40 9.97 6.46
N GLY A 58 15.28 8.78 5.85
CA GLY A 58 16.26 7.71 5.98
C GLY A 58 17.65 8.17 5.54
N ARG A 59 17.78 8.85 4.40
CA ARG A 59 19.05 9.42 3.93
C ARG A 59 19.62 10.44 4.90
N CYS A 60 18.80 11.36 5.40
CA CYS A 60 19.23 12.39 6.35
C CYS A 60 19.79 11.78 7.64
N LYS A 61 19.12 10.76 8.19
CA LYS A 61 19.59 10.07 9.40
C LYS A 61 20.91 9.34 9.15
N VAL A 62 21.00 8.61 8.05
CA VAL A 62 22.25 7.92 7.67
C VAL A 62 23.40 8.91 7.51
N HIS A 63 23.16 10.02 6.80
CA HIS A 63 24.14 11.07 6.61
C HIS A 63 24.57 11.69 7.95
N SER A 64 23.64 11.83 8.91
CA SER A 64 23.98 12.33 10.25
C SER A 64 24.94 11.42 11.02
N PHE A 65 24.91 10.10 10.79
CA PHE A 65 25.89 9.17 11.36
C PHE A 65 27.27 9.31 10.71
N PHE A 66 27.31 9.50 9.38
CA PHE A 66 28.55 9.80 8.67
C PHE A 66 29.21 11.09 9.15
N LEU A 67 28.43 12.16 9.36
CA LEU A 67 28.95 13.43 9.91
C LEU A 67 29.54 13.27 11.32
N ARG A 68 29.05 12.29 12.09
CA ARG A 68 29.54 11.99 13.44
C ARG A 68 30.72 11.01 13.45
N ASN A 69 31.20 10.55 12.29
CA ASN A 69 32.23 9.49 12.17
C ASN A 69 31.89 8.20 12.95
N ILE A 70 30.61 7.92 13.15
CA ILE A 70 30.16 6.69 13.80
C ILE A 70 29.69 5.75 12.69
N PRO A 71 30.26 4.53 12.59
CA PRO A 71 29.79 3.57 11.60
C PRO A 71 28.33 3.19 11.92
N PRO A 72 27.36 3.52 11.05
CA PRO A 72 25.97 3.25 11.36
C PRO A 72 25.68 1.77 11.17
N THR A 73 25.13 1.13 12.21
CA THR A 73 24.54 -0.20 12.07
C THR A 73 23.07 -0.09 11.65
N LEU A 74 22.54 -1.14 11.03
CA LEU A 74 21.14 -1.18 10.61
C LEU A 74 20.18 -0.89 11.78
N GLU A 75 20.47 -1.44 12.96
CA GLU A 75 19.69 -1.26 14.18
C GLU A 75 19.77 0.18 14.72
N MET A 76 20.94 0.82 14.65
CA MET A 76 21.09 2.22 15.08
C MET A 76 20.32 3.18 14.20
N ILE A 77 20.29 2.93 12.89
CA ILE A 77 19.51 3.76 11.99
C ILE A 77 18.02 3.49 12.20
N LEU A 78 17.62 2.21 12.32
CA LEU A 78 16.23 1.83 12.56
C LEU A 78 15.70 2.47 13.85
N SER A 79 16.44 2.40 14.95
CA SER A 79 16.05 3.02 16.22
C SER A 79 15.98 4.54 16.14
N ALA A 80 16.92 5.19 15.45
CA ALA A 80 16.91 6.63 15.22
C ALA A 80 15.77 7.10 14.30
N THR A 81 15.26 6.21 13.45
CA THR A 81 14.16 6.48 12.53
C THR A 81 12.80 6.27 13.22
N SER A 82 12.69 5.26 14.09
CA SER A 82 11.47 4.98 14.87
C SER A 82 11.19 5.99 16.00
N HIS A 83 12.19 6.79 16.41
CA HIS A 83 11.98 7.87 17.39
C HIS A 83 11.24 9.09 16.79
N ASP A 84 11.25 9.25 15.46
CA ASP A 84 10.51 10.33 14.80
C ASP A 84 9.06 9.86 14.55
N VAL A 85 8.12 10.44 15.31
CA VAL A 85 6.67 10.10 15.36
C VAL A 85 5.99 10.03 13.97
N ALA A 86 6.58 10.64 12.95
CA ALA A 86 6.08 10.63 11.57
C ALA A 86 6.40 9.35 10.79
N ILE A 87 7.27 8.48 11.30
CA ILE A 87 7.76 7.32 10.58
C ILE A 87 7.18 6.05 11.19
N LEU A 88 6.26 5.44 10.45
CA LEU A 88 5.68 4.12 10.73
C LEU A 88 6.80 3.15 11.16
N ASN A 89 6.65 2.49 12.31
CA ASN A 89 7.61 1.51 12.83
C ASN A 89 7.99 0.48 11.73
N PHE A 90 9.15 0.66 11.10
CA PHE A 90 9.59 -0.27 10.08
C PHE A 90 10.04 -1.57 10.73
N SER A 91 9.64 -2.70 10.14
CA SER A 91 10.30 -3.96 10.46
C SER A 91 11.73 -3.93 9.90
N ARG A 92 12.65 -4.61 10.58
CA ARG A 92 14.06 -4.71 10.17
C ARG A 92 14.23 -5.18 8.73
N SER A 93 13.39 -6.10 8.27
CA SER A 93 13.41 -6.64 6.91
C SER A 93 12.99 -5.62 5.85
N ILE A 94 11.94 -4.83 6.13
CA ILE A 94 11.49 -3.75 5.24
C ILE A 94 12.54 -2.66 5.17
N PHE A 95 13.09 -2.27 6.32
CA PHE A 95 14.14 -1.24 6.39
C PHE A 95 15.42 -1.66 5.66
N TYR A 96 15.81 -2.93 5.76
CA TYR A 96 16.93 -3.47 4.99
C TYR A 96 16.69 -3.43 3.48
N GLY A 97 15.46 -3.75 3.03
CA GLY A 97 15.07 -3.63 1.62
C GLY A 97 15.20 -2.19 1.11
N LEU A 98 14.67 -1.24 1.87
CA LEU A 98 14.80 0.20 1.61
C LEU A 98 16.26 0.64 1.48
N PHE A 99 17.10 0.22 2.42
CA PHE A 99 18.51 0.58 2.41
C PHE A 99 19.25 0.02 1.19
N LYS A 100 18.93 -1.22 0.82
CA LYS A 100 19.48 -1.87 -0.36
C LYS A 100 19.07 -1.13 -1.63
N ASP A 101 17.82 -0.70 -1.73
CA ASP A 101 17.34 0.06 -2.89
C ASP A 101 17.99 1.44 -2.99
N ILE A 102 18.18 2.14 -1.86
CA ILE A 102 18.92 3.41 -1.80
C ILE A 102 20.39 3.21 -2.23
N ALA A 103 21.07 2.19 -1.69
CA ALA A 103 22.46 1.90 -2.02
C ALA A 103 22.65 1.47 -3.48
N LEU A 104 21.71 0.70 -4.04
CA LEU A 104 21.70 0.33 -5.45
C LEU A 104 21.52 1.55 -6.36
N HIS A 105 20.78 2.57 -5.91
CA HIS A 105 20.61 3.80 -6.66
C HIS A 105 21.90 4.65 -6.70
N LEU A 106 22.68 4.67 -5.62
CA LEU A 106 23.98 5.35 -5.55
C LEU A 106 25.00 4.71 -6.51
N LYS A 107 25.08 3.38 -6.53
CA LYS A 107 26.00 2.62 -7.41
C LYS A 107 25.68 2.76 -8.91
N LYS A 108 24.48 3.20 -9.27
CA LYS A 108 24.11 3.56 -10.65
C LYS A 108 24.57 4.97 -11.03
N LEU A 109 24.68 5.87 -10.05
CA LEU A 109 25.06 7.27 -10.24
C LEU A 109 26.57 7.42 -10.45
N GLU A 110 27.39 6.59 -9.80
CA GLU A 110 28.86 6.53 -10.01
C GLU A 110 29.29 5.96 -11.38
N ARG A 111 28.37 5.38 -12.15
CA ARG A 111 28.65 4.78 -13.47
C ARG A 111 28.31 5.71 -14.66
N ARG A 112 28.17 7.00 -14.39
CA ARG A 112 28.03 8.06 -15.40
C ARG A 112 29.15 9.07 -15.21
#